data_AF-A0A4Y2UB33-F1
#
_entry.id   AF-A0A4Y2UB33-F1
#
_cell.length_a   1.000
_cell.length_b   1.000
_cell.length_c   1.000
_cell.angle_alpha   90.00
_cell.angle_beta   90.00
_cell.angle_gamma   90.00
#
_symmetry.space_group_name_H-M   'P 1'
#
loop_
_entity.id
_entity.type
_entity.pdbx_description
1 polymer ?
#
loop_
_entity_poly.entity_id
_entity_poly.type
_entity_poly.pdbx_seq_one_letter_code
_entity_poly.pdbx_strand_id
1 'polypeptide(L)' 'MELITALLIGSSCVLLFFLFSGRKGKTLPGPYGLPFVGYIPFMSSKPYLDIQELAKTYGSVF' A
#
# COMPACT_ATOMS: atom_id res chain seq x y z
N MET A 1 -18.95 -25.71 -13.08
CA MET A 1 -18.08 -25.14 -12.04
C MET A 1 -17.05 -24.21 -12.66
N GLU A 2 -16.46 -24.57 -13.81
CA GLU A 2 -15.51 -23.76 -14.60
C GLU A 2 -15.91 -22.30 -14.89
N LEU A 3 -17.18 -22.02 -15.23
CA LEU A 3 -17.59 -20.65 -15.55
C LEU A 3 -17.64 -19.75 -14.31
N ILE A 4 -18.11 -20.29 -13.18
CA ILE A 4 -18.24 -19.56 -11.91
C ILE A 4 -16.84 -19.29 -11.34
N THR A 5 -15.94 -20.26 -11.41
CA THR A 5 -14.54 -20.08 -10.98
C THR A 5 -13.82 -19.04 -11.84
N ALA A 6 -14.02 -19.06 -13.17
CA ALA A 6 -13.45 -18.05 -14.06
C ALA A 6 -13.96 -16.62 -13.75
N LEU A 7 -15.26 -16.46 -13.47
CA LEU A 7 -15.83 -15.16 -13.10
C LEU A 7 -15.31 -14.65 -11.75
N LEU A 8 -15.17 -15.53 -10.75
CA LEU A 8 -14.63 -15.16 -9.44
C LEU A 8 -13.16 -14.76 -9.52
N ILE A 9 -12.34 -15.51 -10.26
CA ILE A 9 -10.92 -15.19 -10.46
C ILE A 9 -10.79 -13.88 -11.22
N GLY A 10 -11.54 -13.69 -12.32
CA GLY A 10 -11.53 -12.46 -13.09
C GLY A 10 -11.93 -11.24 -12.25
N SER A 11 -13.00 -11.34 -11.47
CA SER A 11 -13.45 -10.28 -10.57
C SER A 11 -12.41 -9.95 -9.50
N SER A 12 -11.82 -10.97 -8.87
CA SER A 12 -10.75 -10.79 -7.88
C SER A 12 -9.51 -10.12 -8.50
N CYS A 13 -9.07 -10.55 -9.69
CA CYS A 13 -7.95 -9.94 -10.40
C CYS A 13 -8.20 -8.48 -10.75
N VAL A 14 -9.41 -8.13 -11.19
CA VAL A 14 -9.79 -6.75 -11.49
C VAL A 14 -9.81 -5.90 -10.22
N LEU A 15 -10.37 -6.41 -9.12
CA LEU A 15 -10.35 -5.72 -7.82
C LEU A 15 -8.93 -5.47 -7.34
N LEU A 16 -8.06 -6.49 -7.40
CA LEU A 16 -6.64 -6.34 -7.05
C LEU A 16 -5.96 -5.30 -7.96
N PHE A 17 -6.18 -5.36 -9.26
CA PHE A 17 -5.63 -4.36 -10.18
C PHE A 17 -6.06 -2.94 -9.81
N PHE A 18 -7.34 -2.71 -9.49
CA PHE A 18 -7.81 -1.41 -9.03
C PHE A 18 -7.22 -0.98 -7.68
N LEU A 19 -7.01 -1.92 -6.75
CA LEU A 19 -6.38 -1.65 -5.46
C LEU A 19 -4.89 -1.29 -5.60
N PHE A 20 -4.18 -1.91 -6.55
CA PHE A 20 -2.76 -1.65 -6.82
C PHE A 20 -2.53 -0.54 -7.85
N SER A 21 -3.56 -0.10 -8.58
CA SER A 21 -3.49 1.03 -9.49
C SER A 21 -3.37 2.32 -8.67
N GLY A 22 -2.14 2.63 -8.26
CA GLY A 22 -1.82 3.77 -7.40
C GLY A 22 -2.25 5.11 -8.01
N ARG A 23 -2.46 6.11 -7.14
CA ARG A 23 -2.82 7.47 -7.56
C ARG A 23 -1.62 8.12 -8.28
N LYS A 24 -1.78 8.48 -9.56
CA LYS A 24 -0.77 9.17 -10.40
C LYS A 24 -0.53 10.66 -10.02
N GLY A 25 -0.66 11.01 -8.74
CA GLY A 25 -0.40 12.36 -8.24
C GLY A 25 1.06 12.54 -7.78
N LYS A 26 1.46 13.78 -7.45
CA LYS A 26 2.68 14.04 -6.68
C LYS A 26 2.53 13.36 -5.31
N THR A 27 3.02 12.14 -5.19
CA THR A 27 3.08 11.43 -3.92
C THR A 27 4.10 12.14 -3.03
N LEU A 28 3.75 12.33 -1.76
CA LEU A 28 4.72 12.74 -0.74
C LEU A 28 5.88 11.72 -0.75
N PRO A 29 7.12 12.14 -0.49
CA PRO A 29 8.24 11.21 -0.35
C PRO A 29 7.90 10.23 0.77
N GLY A 30 8.15 8.93 0.56
CA GLY A 30 7.77 7.89 1.53
C GLY A 30 7.70 6.50 0.91
N PRO A 31 7.71 5.44 1.75
CA PRO A 31 7.58 4.07 1.28
C PRO A 31 6.14 3.79 0.82
N TYR A 32 5.99 2.84 -0.10
CA TYR A 32 4.67 2.37 -0.53
C TYR A 32 3.93 1.67 0.60
N GLY A 33 2.72 2.13 0.89
CA GLY A 33 1.80 1.50 1.84
C GLY A 33 0.75 0.63 1.16
N LEU A 34 0.13 -0.27 1.93
CA LEU A 34 -1.03 -1.03 1.48
C LEU A 34 -2.23 -0.10 1.22
N PRO A 35 -3.14 -0.45 0.31
CA PRO A 35 -4.26 0.41 -0.10
C PRO A 35 -5.17 0.88 1.04
N PHE A 36 -5.35 0.05 2.07
CA PHE A 36 -6.27 0.34 3.18
C PHE A 36 -5.60 0.74 4.49
N VAL A 37 -4.47 0.08 4.81
CA VAL A 37 -3.78 0.27 6.10
C VAL A 37 -2.47 1.08 5.97
N GLY A 38 -2.12 1.52 4.75
CA GLY A 38 -0.90 2.25 4.50
C GLY A 38 0.34 1.46 4.91
N TYR A 39 1.30 2.13 5.54
CA TYR A 39 2.57 1.53 5.96
C TYR A 39 2.53 0.93 7.39
N ILE A 40 1.38 0.97 8.07
CA ILE A 40 1.23 0.52 9.48
C ILE A 40 1.69 -0.93 9.73
N PRO A 41 1.33 -1.95 8.93
CA PRO A 41 1.71 -3.33 9.24
C PRO A 41 3.21 -3.61 9.09
N PHE A 42 3.97 -2.66 8.54
CA PHE A 42 5.43 -2.76 8.41
C PHE A 42 6.16 -2.02 9.53
N MET A 43 5.44 -1.32 10.43
CA MET A 43 6.03 -0.67 11.59
C MET A 43 6.27 -1.68 12.73
N SER A 44 7.30 -1.39 13.51
CA SER A 44 7.65 -2.07 14.75
C SER A 44 6.66 -1.76 15.87
N SER A 45 6.83 -2.40 17.02
CA SER A 45 6.09 -2.08 18.26
C SER A 45 6.33 -0.65 18.76
N LYS A 46 7.28 0.10 18.16
CA LYS A 46 7.59 1.49 18.48
C LYS A 46 7.49 2.38 17.23
N PRO A 47 6.27 2.68 16.74
CA PRO A 47 6.06 3.41 15.48
C PRO A 47 6.77 4.77 15.40
N TYR A 48 6.94 5.44 16.54
CA TYR A 48 7.61 6.74 16.61
C TYR A 48 9.10 6.68 16.22
N LEU A 49 9.78 5.54 16.46
CA LEU A 49 11.16 5.34 16.02
C LEU A 49 11.21 5.12 14.52
N ASP A 50 10.29 4.31 14.00
CA ASP A 50 10.23 3.98 12.57
C ASP A 50 9.92 5.23 11.73
N ILE A 51 8.97 6.07 12.19
CA ILE A 51 8.68 7.36 11.54
C ILE A 51 9.93 8.26 11.56
N GLN A 52 10.66 8.30 12.68
CA GLN A 52 11.88 9.11 12.79
C GLN A 52 13.01 8.60 11.89
N GLU A 53 13.10 7.29 11.66
CA GLU A 53 14.03 6.69 10.70
C GLU A 53 13.62 6.99 9.25
N LEU A 54 12.32 6.92 8.96
CA LEU A 54 11.78 7.30 7.67
C LEU A 54 11.99 8.79 7.38
N ALA A 55 11.87 9.68 8.37
CA ALA A 55 12.22 11.10 8.26
C ALA A 55 13.70 11.34 7.89
N LYS A 56 14.62 10.50 8.38
CA LYS A 56 16.04 10.57 7.98
C LYS A 56 16.25 10.18 6.51
N THR A 57 15.39 9.31 5.97
CA THR A 57 15.50 8.76 4.61
C THR A 57 14.76 9.61 3.58
N TYR A 58 13.55 10.07 3.91
CA TYR A 58 12.60 10.75 3.02
C TYR A 58 12.52 12.27 3.26
N GLY A 59 13.17 12.78 4.30
CA GLY A 59 13.24 14.19 4.64
C GLY A 59 12.23 14.61 5.70
N SER A 60 12.28 15.89 6.09
CA SER A 60 11.50 16.46 7.20
C SER A 60 9.97 16.49 7.01
N VAL A 61 9.48 16.10 5.83
CA VAL A 61 8.05 16.03 5.50
C VAL A 61 7.47 14.65 5.82
N PHE A 62 8.33 13.67 6.15
CA PHE A 62 7.96 12.37 6.66
C PHE A 62 8.03 12.35 8.19
#